data_AF-A0A3S4HRV5-F1
#
_entry.id   AF-A0A3S4HRV5-F1
#
_cell.length_a   1.000
_cell.length_b   1.000
_cell.length_c   1.000
_cell.angle_alpha   90.00
_cell.angle_beta   90.00
_cell.angle_gamma   90.00
#
_symmetry.space_group_name_H-M   'P 1'
#
loop_
_entity.id
_entity.type
_entity.pdbx_description
1 polymer ?
#
loop_
_entity_poly.entity_id
_entity_poly.type
_entity_poly.pdbx_seq_one_letter_code
_entity_poly.pdbx_strand_id
1 'polypeptide(L)'
;MNLRRVAALCRKESYQIVRDPSSILIAFILPVALLFILGYAVNLDSAHIRLGLLDLDGGGAAQRLAATLYATPALDVQPLHSRPELEEKLAHGKIRGALVIQNGFSRDWANRRGAVQLLTDGAEPNTANFVAAYAQGAWLRWQQAEGDERAQSSAPAIDIRQRFWFNPSAESPNFLVPGTIAIVMTIVGALLSSLVVAREWERGTMEALLATPVSRAELLLSKILPYYVLGIAAMLLCLLVAVFVMRVPFRGPLWLLWLMSSLFLANALGMGLFLSTVMRTQFDAAQAALTAGYLPALMLSGFVFEISSMPAPLQWLTRILPARYFASTLQTLFQAGVIPSLLWFNAASLILLGAFWLGRPCARRGARWIEAMWQRLLWLIIKELQALAGNRQGRLLLVVPVLLQLLVFPFAATLEVKHASLAVYNQDAGAASQELVKRMAASATFDHMLPMRSYPELRDCIDRQCALLAVVFPQDFSRALAAGRPTSLQVIVDGRRSNSGQIASAYIGQMVAAYRQERAGPGRSFPFAICTTPIWSSSGMCCPAWWPSSPP
;
A
#
# COMPACT_ATOMS: atom_id res chain seq x y z
N MET A 1 -11.67 -7.26 43.99
CA MET A 1 -10.28 -7.24 43.51
C MET A 1 -9.43 -6.52 44.53
N ASN A 2 -8.31 -7.11 44.98
CA ASN A 2 -7.38 -6.47 45.89
C ASN A 2 -6.25 -5.80 45.10
N LEU A 3 -6.27 -4.46 45.01
CA LEU A 3 -5.30 -3.68 44.23
C LEU A 3 -3.85 -3.92 44.67
N ARG A 4 -3.60 -4.22 45.95
CA ARG A 4 -2.24 -4.51 46.43
C ARG A 4 -1.67 -5.79 45.82
N ARG A 5 -2.51 -6.82 45.64
CA ARG A 5 -2.11 -8.09 45.00
C ARG A 5 -1.83 -7.89 43.52
N VAL A 6 -2.70 -7.17 42.81
CA VAL A 6 -2.50 -6.84 41.39
C VAL A 6 -1.20 -6.05 41.20
N ALA A 7 -0.95 -5.02 42.02
CA ALA A 7 0.26 -4.22 41.94
C ALA A 7 1.54 -5.04 42.20
N ALA A 8 1.52 -5.96 43.19
CA ALA A 8 2.65 -6.85 43.47
C ALA A 8 2.95 -7.80 42.29
N LEU A 9 1.91 -8.38 41.69
CA LEU A 9 2.04 -9.23 40.50
C LEU A 9 2.53 -8.42 39.29
N CYS A 10 1.96 -7.24 39.03
CA CYS A 10 2.43 -6.33 37.97
C CYS A 10 3.92 -6.02 38.13
N ARG A 11 4.37 -5.74 39.36
CA ARG A 11 5.77 -5.45 39.67
C ARG A 11 6.67 -6.65 39.34
N LYS A 12 6.26 -7.86 39.72
CA LYS A 12 6.96 -9.11 39.36
C LYS A 12 7.09 -9.27 37.84
N GLU A 13 5.97 -9.17 37.12
CA GLU A 13 5.94 -9.33 35.66
C GLU A 13 6.80 -8.26 34.97
N SER A 14 6.77 -7.02 35.45
CA SER A 14 7.62 -5.93 34.93
C SER A 14 9.11 -6.25 35.04
N TYR A 15 9.56 -6.79 36.19
CA TYR A 15 10.96 -7.21 36.33
C TYR A 15 11.31 -8.40 35.43
N GLN A 16 10.37 -9.32 35.18
CA GLN A 16 10.60 -10.42 34.26
C GLN A 16 10.75 -9.94 32.81
N ILE A 17 9.92 -8.98 32.37
CA ILE A 17 10.00 -8.36 31.04
C ILE A 17 11.34 -7.66 30.85
N VAL A 18 11.79 -6.86 31.82
CA VAL A 18 13.06 -6.12 31.74
C VAL A 18 14.28 -7.05 31.75
N ARG A 19 14.17 -8.25 32.35
CA ARG A 19 15.25 -9.25 32.35
C ARG A 19 15.20 -10.20 31.15
N ASP A 20 14.10 -10.24 30.41
CA ASP A 20 13.93 -11.11 29.25
C ASP A 20 14.41 -10.39 27.97
N PRO A 21 15.57 -10.76 27.41
CA PRO A 21 16.14 -10.07 26.26
C PRO A 21 15.22 -10.13 25.03
N SER A 22 14.44 -11.21 24.89
CA SER A 22 13.49 -11.38 23.79
C SER A 22 12.36 -10.34 23.86
N SER A 23 11.86 -10.04 25.06
CA SER A 23 10.81 -9.05 25.26
C SER A 23 11.31 -7.64 24.92
N ILE A 24 12.55 -7.31 25.27
CA ILE A 24 13.18 -6.02 24.92
C ILE A 24 13.44 -5.92 23.42
N LEU A 25 14.00 -6.98 22.81
CA LEU A 25 14.28 -7.03 21.38
C LEU A 25 13.01 -6.78 20.56
N ILE A 26 11.91 -7.47 20.91
CA ILE A 26 10.63 -7.33 20.22
C ILE A 26 9.96 -5.98 20.50
N ALA A 27 10.06 -5.44 21.73
CA ALA A 27 9.38 -4.19 22.10
C ALA A 27 10.09 -2.90 21.67
N PHE A 28 11.40 -2.94 21.44
CA PHE A 28 12.19 -1.73 21.14
C PHE A 28 13.01 -1.85 19.85
N ILE A 29 13.82 -2.91 19.71
CA ILE A 29 14.77 -3.02 18.60
C ILE A 29 14.05 -3.33 17.29
N LEU A 30 13.16 -4.33 17.29
CA LEU A 30 12.40 -4.75 16.11
C LEU A 30 11.51 -3.62 15.55
N PRO A 31 10.75 -2.85 16.36
CA PRO A 31 10.05 -1.64 15.94
C PRO A 31 10.91 -0.66 15.15
N VAL A 32 12.08 -0.32 15.69
CA VAL A 32 12.99 0.64 15.07
C VAL A 32 13.54 0.07 13.77
N ALA A 33 14.00 -1.18 13.78
CA ALA A 33 14.48 -1.85 12.57
C ALA A 33 13.41 -1.88 11.47
N LEU A 34 12.17 -2.25 11.80
CA LEU A 34 11.06 -2.25 10.85
C LEU A 34 10.73 -0.86 10.32
N LEU A 35 10.77 0.17 11.16
CA LEU A 35 10.60 1.55 10.71
C LEU A 35 11.67 1.98 9.70
N PHE A 36 12.94 1.63 9.93
CA PHE A 36 14.00 1.92 8.97
C PHE A 36 13.84 1.11 7.67
N ILE A 37 13.52 -0.18 7.78
CA ILE A 37 13.33 -1.04 6.61
C ILE A 37 12.14 -0.55 5.78
N LEU A 38 10.96 -0.37 6.36
CA LEU A 38 9.78 0.04 5.59
C LEU A 38 9.73 1.54 5.28
N GLY A 39 10.32 2.39 6.12
CA GLY A 39 10.28 3.83 5.97
C GLY A 39 11.39 4.40 5.07
N TYR A 40 12.54 3.73 4.95
CA TYR A 40 13.63 4.15 4.06
C TYR A 40 13.96 3.12 2.98
N ALA A 41 14.04 1.83 3.31
CA ALA A 41 14.49 0.83 2.34
C ALA A 41 13.40 0.49 1.31
N VAL A 42 12.12 0.54 1.70
CA VAL A 42 10.99 0.45 0.77
C VAL A 42 10.70 1.84 0.23
N ASN A 43 11.41 2.22 -0.84
CA ASN A 43 11.07 3.44 -1.58
C ASN A 43 10.06 3.11 -2.69
N LEU A 44 8.86 3.66 -2.58
CA LEU A 44 7.83 3.57 -3.63
C LEU A 44 7.84 4.81 -4.53
N ASP A 45 8.74 5.77 -4.26
CA ASP A 45 8.93 6.93 -5.12
C ASP A 45 9.77 6.53 -6.33
N SER A 46 9.35 6.99 -7.51
CA SER A 46 10.00 6.70 -8.79
C SER A 46 11.16 7.66 -9.13
N ALA A 47 11.80 8.24 -8.12
CA ALA A 47 12.96 9.10 -8.35
C ALA A 47 14.11 8.26 -8.93
N HIS A 48 14.50 8.56 -10.19
CA HIS A 48 15.55 7.91 -10.98
C HIS A 48 15.13 6.60 -11.69
N ILE A 49 14.20 6.69 -12.64
CA ILE A 49 13.86 5.58 -13.53
C ILE A 49 14.93 5.42 -14.61
N ARG A 50 15.59 4.26 -14.64
CA ARG A 50 16.53 3.88 -15.71
C ARG A 50 15.76 3.63 -17.01
N LEU A 51 15.85 4.55 -17.96
CA LEU A 51 15.19 4.48 -19.27
C LEU A 51 16.23 4.24 -20.36
N GLY A 52 16.06 3.19 -21.16
CA GLY A 52 16.84 3.00 -22.37
C GLY A 52 16.40 3.95 -23.49
N LEU A 53 17.33 4.51 -24.24
CA LEU A 53 17.02 5.27 -25.45
C LEU A 53 17.71 4.62 -26.65
N LEU A 54 16.92 4.05 -27.56
CA LEU A 54 17.39 3.50 -28.83
C LEU A 54 17.03 4.48 -29.96
N ASP A 55 18.01 5.24 -30.41
CA ASP A 55 17.87 6.18 -31.53
C ASP A 55 18.40 5.55 -32.83
N LEU A 56 17.49 5.22 -33.76
CA LEU A 56 17.82 4.66 -35.07
C LEU A 56 17.78 5.70 -36.20
N ASP A 57 17.38 6.94 -35.91
CA ASP A 57 17.25 8.02 -36.91
C ASP A 57 18.52 8.89 -36.96
N GLY A 58 19.03 9.29 -35.80
CA GLY A 58 20.18 10.18 -35.67
C GLY A 58 19.96 11.60 -36.22
N GLY A 59 18.74 11.96 -36.66
CA GLY A 59 18.40 13.26 -37.22
C GLY A 59 18.16 14.34 -36.16
N GLY A 60 18.08 15.61 -36.61
CA GLY A 60 18.02 16.76 -35.70
C GLY A 60 16.76 16.82 -34.82
N ALA A 61 15.63 16.23 -35.22
CA ALA A 61 14.44 16.13 -34.37
C ALA A 61 14.61 15.02 -33.32
N ALA A 62 15.19 13.88 -33.70
CA ALA A 62 15.51 12.78 -32.79
C ALA A 62 16.49 13.19 -31.69
N GLN A 63 17.56 13.92 -32.04
CA GLN A 63 18.56 14.40 -31.08
C GLN A 63 17.99 15.41 -30.08
N ARG A 64 17.05 16.28 -30.50
CA ARG A 64 16.39 17.23 -29.60
C ARG A 64 15.39 16.54 -28.65
N LEU A 65 14.70 15.50 -29.13
CA LEU A 65 13.88 14.64 -28.27
C LEU A 65 14.75 13.92 -27.24
N ALA A 66 15.87 13.34 -27.68
CA ALA A 66 16.87 12.72 -26.82
C ALA A 66 17.35 13.69 -25.73
N ALA A 67 17.74 14.91 -26.12
CA ALA A 67 18.15 15.96 -25.17
C ALA A 67 17.06 16.30 -24.15
N THR A 68 15.79 16.31 -24.55
CA THR A 68 14.65 16.55 -23.63
C THR A 68 14.50 15.40 -22.62
N LEU A 69 14.74 14.16 -23.05
CA LEU A 69 14.73 12.99 -22.15
C LEU A 69 15.90 13.05 -21.17
N TYR A 70 17.12 13.32 -21.64
CA TYR A 70 18.30 13.51 -20.78
C TYR A 70 18.13 14.65 -19.77
N ALA A 71 17.40 15.70 -20.12
CA ALA A 71 17.12 16.84 -19.24
C ALA A 71 15.99 16.58 -18.22
N THR A 72 15.33 15.41 -18.24
CA THR A 72 14.22 15.10 -17.34
C THR A 72 14.73 14.52 -16.02
N PRO A 73 14.59 15.23 -14.87
CA PRO A 73 15.23 14.82 -13.61
C PRO A 73 14.81 13.45 -13.07
N ALA A 74 13.60 12.98 -13.43
CA ALA A 74 13.09 11.67 -13.01
C ALA A 74 13.64 10.50 -13.83
N LEU A 75 14.27 10.76 -14.99
CA LEU A 75 14.74 9.75 -15.93
C LEU A 75 16.28 9.69 -15.93
N ASP A 76 16.83 8.53 -15.62
CA ASP A 76 18.23 8.20 -15.88
C ASP A 76 18.30 7.54 -17.27
N VAL A 77 18.56 8.35 -18.29
CA VAL A 77 18.51 7.90 -19.68
C VAL A 77 19.83 7.27 -20.08
N GLN A 78 19.79 6.01 -20.51
CA GLN A 78 20.97 5.27 -20.97
C GLN A 78 20.86 5.05 -22.49
N PRO A 79 21.85 5.48 -23.28
CA PRO A 79 21.85 5.20 -24.71
C PRO A 79 21.96 3.69 -24.96
N LEU A 80 21.21 3.22 -25.95
CA LEU A 80 21.23 1.85 -26.45
C LEU A 80 21.63 1.89 -27.93
N HIS A 81 22.44 0.92 -28.35
CA HIS A 81 22.97 0.88 -29.72
C HIS A 81 22.26 -0.15 -30.59
N SER A 82 21.62 -1.15 -29.98
CA SER A 82 20.97 -2.22 -30.72
C SER A 82 19.73 -2.74 -30.01
N ARG A 83 18.83 -3.36 -30.78
CA ARG A 83 17.64 -4.01 -30.24
C ARG A 83 17.96 -5.22 -29.34
N PRO A 84 18.92 -6.11 -29.66
CA PRO A 84 19.32 -7.19 -28.75
C PRO A 84 19.82 -6.65 -27.40
N GLU A 85 20.57 -5.54 -27.42
CA GLU A 85 21.02 -4.88 -26.18
C GLU A 85 19.85 -4.32 -25.36
N LEU A 86 18.84 -3.74 -26.04
CA LEU A 86 17.60 -3.29 -25.41
C LEU A 86 16.89 -4.46 -24.72
N GLU A 87 16.67 -5.56 -25.44
CA GLU A 87 15.98 -6.74 -24.94
C GLU A 87 16.73 -7.38 -23.77
N GLU A 88 18.06 -7.50 -23.86
CA GLU A 88 18.90 -8.02 -22.78
C GLU A 88 18.86 -7.12 -21.54
N LYS A 89 19.01 -5.80 -21.70
CA LYS A 89 18.99 -4.85 -20.57
C LYS A 89 17.62 -4.77 -19.92
N LEU A 90 16.54 -4.89 -20.70
CA LEU A 90 15.17 -4.94 -20.18
C LEU A 90 14.91 -6.25 -19.45
N ALA A 91 15.31 -7.40 -20.02
CA ALA A 91 15.14 -8.72 -19.39
C ALA A 91 15.94 -8.88 -18.10
N HIS A 92 17.15 -8.28 -18.01
CA HIS A 92 17.95 -8.26 -16.79
C HIS A 92 17.55 -7.17 -15.79
N GLY A 93 16.51 -6.38 -16.06
CA GLY A 93 16.07 -5.29 -15.16
C GLY A 93 17.12 -4.17 -14.99
N LYS A 94 18.06 -4.03 -15.93
CA LYS A 94 19.04 -2.93 -15.96
C LYS A 94 18.37 -1.62 -16.37
N ILE A 95 17.34 -1.69 -17.20
CA ILE A 95 16.42 -0.60 -17.55
C ILE A 95 14.99 -1.03 -17.20
N ARG A 96 14.12 -0.05 -16.90
CA ARG A 96 12.69 -0.28 -16.57
C ARG A 96 11.76 -0.07 -17.75
N GLY A 97 12.28 0.53 -18.81
CA GLY A 97 11.66 0.63 -20.12
C GLY A 97 12.64 1.22 -21.12
N ALA A 98 12.23 1.28 -22.38
CA ALA A 98 13.03 1.85 -23.45
C ALA A 98 12.16 2.66 -24.41
N LEU A 99 12.62 3.86 -24.76
CA LEU A 99 12.04 4.63 -25.86
C LEU A 99 12.83 4.33 -27.14
N VAL A 100 12.11 3.95 -28.19
CA VAL A 100 12.67 3.63 -29.50
C VAL A 100 12.22 4.68 -30.51
N ILE A 101 13.21 5.38 -31.08
CA ILE A 101 13.04 6.34 -32.17
C ILE A 101 13.37 5.61 -33.48
N GLN A 102 12.40 5.55 -34.39
CA GLN A 102 12.55 4.83 -35.66
C GLN A 102 13.41 5.58 -36.66
N ASN A 103 14.05 4.82 -37.56
CA ASN A 103 14.70 5.40 -38.73
C ASN A 103 13.68 6.15 -39.60
N GLY A 104 13.97 7.39 -39.98
CA GLY A 104 13.06 8.25 -40.72
C GLY A 104 12.20 9.16 -39.84
N PHE A 105 12.31 9.06 -38.51
CA PHE A 105 11.54 9.87 -37.56
C PHE A 105 11.63 11.37 -37.86
N SER A 106 12.84 11.92 -38.09
CA SER A 106 12.98 13.36 -38.38
C SER A 106 12.29 13.77 -39.69
N ARG A 107 12.24 12.88 -40.68
CA ARG A 107 11.54 13.10 -41.95
C ARG A 107 10.02 13.01 -41.77
N ASP A 108 9.56 12.01 -41.03
CA ASP A 108 8.14 11.78 -40.78
C ASP A 108 7.56 12.83 -39.83
N TRP A 109 8.35 13.34 -38.89
CA TRP A 109 7.98 14.47 -38.05
C TRP A 109 7.66 15.71 -38.89
N ALA A 110 8.52 16.05 -39.85
CA ALA A 110 8.28 17.15 -40.79
C ALA A 110 6.98 16.95 -41.60
N ASN A 111 6.61 15.70 -41.90
CA ASN A 111 5.39 15.31 -42.62
C ASN A 111 4.17 15.05 -41.71
N ARG A 112 4.22 15.42 -40.42
CA ARG A 112 3.15 15.20 -39.42
C ARG A 112 2.79 13.74 -39.15
N ARG A 113 3.75 12.83 -39.30
CA ARG A 113 3.59 11.38 -39.13
C ARG A 113 4.61 10.74 -38.19
N GLY A 114 5.52 11.53 -37.61
CA GLY A 114 6.55 11.04 -36.69
C GLY A 114 5.92 10.37 -35.46
N ALA A 115 6.27 9.11 -35.23
CA ALA A 115 5.84 8.31 -34.10
C ALA A 115 7.04 7.77 -33.33
N VAL A 116 6.87 7.62 -32.01
CA VAL A 116 7.85 6.95 -31.15
C VAL A 116 7.18 5.80 -30.41
N GLN A 117 7.98 4.77 -30.12
CA GLN A 117 7.51 3.59 -29.40
C GLN A 117 8.13 3.56 -28.02
N LEU A 118 7.31 3.38 -27.00
CA LEU A 118 7.75 3.11 -25.64
C LEU A 118 7.53 1.63 -25.32
N LEU A 119 8.61 0.95 -24.95
CA LEU A 119 8.60 -0.42 -24.45
C LEU A 119 8.76 -0.40 -22.94
N THR A 120 7.89 -1.10 -22.22
CA THR A 120 7.96 -1.19 -20.75
C THR A 120 7.82 -2.63 -20.30
N ASP A 121 8.41 -2.95 -19.14
CA ASP A 121 8.34 -4.28 -18.54
C ASP A 121 6.93 -4.59 -18.00
N GLY A 122 6.26 -5.58 -18.60
CA GLY A 122 4.95 -6.04 -18.14
C GLY A 122 4.95 -6.82 -16.82
N ALA A 123 6.11 -7.27 -16.32
CA ALA A 123 6.22 -7.95 -15.03
C ALA A 123 6.07 -6.99 -13.84
N GLU A 124 6.39 -5.70 -14.03
CA GLU A 124 6.26 -4.63 -13.03
C GLU A 124 5.28 -3.54 -13.51
N PRO A 125 3.96 -3.78 -13.46
CA PRO A 125 2.97 -2.86 -14.04
C PRO A 125 3.00 -1.46 -13.40
N ASN A 126 3.31 -1.35 -12.10
CA ASN A 126 3.43 -0.05 -11.44
C ASN A 126 4.61 0.76 -12.02
N THR A 127 5.79 0.14 -12.09
CA THR A 127 6.99 0.75 -12.68
C THR A 127 6.76 1.13 -14.15
N ALA A 128 6.12 0.25 -14.93
CA ALA A 128 5.78 0.51 -16.32
C ALA A 128 4.87 1.74 -16.49
N ASN A 129 3.87 1.92 -15.63
CA ASN A 129 3.00 3.09 -15.65
C ASN A 129 3.75 4.38 -15.35
N PHE A 130 4.69 4.36 -14.39
CA PHE A 130 5.55 5.52 -14.13
C PHE A 130 6.44 5.83 -15.33
N VAL A 131 7.12 4.83 -15.90
CA VAL A 131 7.93 5.00 -17.12
C VAL A 131 7.11 5.64 -18.24
N ALA A 132 5.91 5.13 -18.48
CA ALA A 132 4.97 5.66 -19.47
C ALA A 132 4.58 7.12 -19.19
N ALA A 133 4.21 7.45 -17.96
CA ALA A 133 3.83 8.80 -17.58
C ALA A 133 4.97 9.81 -17.78
N TYR A 134 6.20 9.46 -17.34
CA TYR A 134 7.36 10.35 -17.51
C TYR A 134 7.80 10.49 -18.96
N ALA A 135 7.85 9.38 -19.72
CA ALA A 135 8.20 9.41 -21.14
C ALA A 135 7.17 10.20 -21.96
N GLN A 136 5.87 10.04 -21.67
CA GLN A 136 4.81 10.81 -22.30
C GLN A 136 4.89 12.30 -21.91
N GLY A 137 5.19 12.62 -20.65
CA GLY A 137 5.42 14.00 -20.21
C GLY A 137 6.63 14.66 -20.88
N ALA A 138 7.73 13.93 -21.06
CA ALA A 138 8.90 14.39 -21.82
C ALA A 138 8.57 14.59 -23.30
N TRP A 139 7.84 13.66 -23.92
CA TRP A 139 7.33 13.77 -25.28
C TRP A 139 6.47 15.02 -25.48
N LEU A 140 5.49 15.28 -24.61
CA LEU A 140 4.64 16.47 -24.69
C LEU A 140 5.46 17.77 -24.58
N ARG A 141 6.44 17.82 -23.67
CA ARG A 141 7.33 18.99 -23.52
C ARG A 141 8.18 19.22 -24.75
N TRP A 142 8.73 18.15 -25.33
CA TRP A 142 9.47 18.24 -26.59
C TRP A 142 8.58 18.73 -27.73
N GLN A 143 7.35 18.24 -27.87
CA GLN A 143 6.40 18.70 -28.89
C GLN A 143 6.09 20.20 -28.75
N GLN A 144 5.97 20.70 -27.51
CA GLN A 144 5.78 22.13 -27.23
C GLN A 144 7.01 22.95 -27.60
N ALA A 145 8.23 22.41 -27.38
CA ALA A 145 9.49 23.09 -27.69
C ALA A 145 9.83 23.09 -29.19
N GLU A 146 9.47 22.04 -29.93
CA GLU A 146 9.58 22.00 -31.41
C GLU A 146 8.51 22.85 -32.11
N GLY A 147 7.41 23.13 -31.40
CA GLY A 147 6.23 23.79 -31.93
C GLY A 147 6.25 25.31 -31.80
N ASP A 148 7.02 25.98 -32.66
CA ASP A 148 6.67 27.33 -33.15
C ASP A 148 5.22 27.34 -33.67
N GLU A 149 4.47 28.43 -33.44
CA GLU A 149 3.07 28.83 -33.78
C GLU A 149 2.09 27.87 -34.52
N ARG A 150 2.57 26.98 -35.39
CA ARG A 150 1.80 25.99 -36.16
C ARG A 150 1.32 24.78 -35.33
N ALA A 151 1.92 24.50 -34.17
CA ALA A 151 1.46 23.46 -33.23
C ALA A 151 0.28 23.89 -32.34
N GLN A 152 0.00 25.20 -32.23
CA GLN A 152 -1.20 25.73 -31.53
C GLN A 152 -2.52 25.31 -32.18
N SER A 153 -2.48 24.72 -33.39
CA SER A 153 -3.63 24.22 -34.14
C SER A 153 -3.93 22.72 -33.94
N SER A 154 -3.15 22.01 -33.11
CA SER A 154 -3.34 20.58 -32.83
C SER A 154 -3.87 20.38 -31.41
N ALA A 155 -5.20 20.38 -31.28
CA ALA A 155 -6.00 20.15 -30.07
C ALA A 155 -5.65 21.02 -28.83
N PRO A 156 -6.62 21.79 -28.28
CA PRO A 156 -6.36 22.62 -27.11
C PRO A 156 -5.78 21.82 -25.95
N ALA A 157 -4.70 22.34 -25.36
CA ALA A 157 -4.00 21.68 -24.28
C ALA A 157 -4.91 21.56 -23.05
N ILE A 158 -5.26 20.32 -22.70
CA ILE A 158 -5.79 19.98 -21.37
C ILE A 158 -4.58 19.81 -20.45
N ASP A 159 -4.34 20.81 -19.61
CA ASP A 159 -3.31 20.79 -18.58
C ASP A 159 -3.84 20.06 -17.34
N ILE A 160 -3.20 18.95 -16.95
CA ILE A 160 -3.63 18.18 -15.78
C ILE A 160 -2.90 18.71 -14.56
N ARG A 161 -3.62 19.44 -13.72
CA ARG A 161 -3.09 20.00 -12.47
C ARG A 161 -3.31 19.01 -11.34
N GLN A 162 -2.34 18.13 -11.15
CA GLN A 162 -2.32 17.21 -10.02
C GLN A 162 -2.00 17.97 -8.72
N ARG A 163 -2.82 17.78 -7.69
CA ARG A 163 -2.63 18.39 -6.36
C ARG A 163 -2.86 17.38 -5.26
N PHE A 164 -1.85 17.18 -4.42
CA PHE A 164 -1.98 16.41 -3.19
C PHE A 164 -2.53 17.29 -2.06
N TRP A 165 -3.60 16.85 -1.40
CA TRP A 165 -4.16 17.57 -0.26
C TRP A 165 -3.48 17.25 1.07
N PHE A 166 -2.98 16.03 1.18
CA PHE A 166 -2.13 15.55 2.27
C PHE A 166 -0.83 15.09 1.64
N ASN A 167 0.31 15.20 2.32
CA ASN A 167 1.64 14.95 1.73
C ASN A 167 1.90 15.68 0.39
N PRO A 168 2.02 17.03 0.36
CA PRO A 168 2.20 17.80 -0.87
C PRO A 168 3.42 17.40 -1.71
N SER A 169 4.50 16.99 -1.05
CA SER A 169 5.74 16.53 -1.69
C SER A 169 5.66 15.09 -2.20
N ALA A 170 4.56 14.38 -1.90
CA ALA A 170 4.32 12.99 -2.28
C ALA A 170 5.43 12.01 -1.88
N GLU A 171 6.18 12.32 -0.81
CA GLU A 171 7.30 11.51 -0.33
C GLU A 171 6.82 10.21 0.33
N SER A 172 7.48 9.09 0.01
CA SER A 172 7.15 7.77 0.51
C SER A 172 7.17 7.62 2.05
N PRO A 173 8.20 8.12 2.77
CA PRO A 173 8.25 8.01 4.24
C PRO A 173 7.03 8.61 4.94
N ASN A 174 6.47 9.70 4.41
CA ASN A 174 5.35 10.42 5.02
C ASN A 174 4.05 9.60 5.07
N PHE A 175 3.92 8.56 4.23
CA PHE A 175 2.78 7.66 4.27
C PHE A 175 3.12 6.24 4.77
N LEU A 176 4.34 5.75 4.50
CA LEU A 176 4.76 4.39 4.89
C LEU A 176 5.01 4.28 6.40
N VAL A 177 5.62 5.29 7.01
CA VAL A 177 5.98 5.26 8.44
C VAL A 177 4.74 5.13 9.34
N PRO A 178 3.68 5.96 9.20
CA PRO A 178 2.47 5.80 10.02
C PRO A 178 1.82 4.41 9.88
N GLY A 179 1.80 3.85 8.67
CA GLY A 179 1.27 2.50 8.44
C GLY A 179 2.14 1.41 9.08
N THR A 180 3.46 1.56 9.00
CA THR A 180 4.43 0.64 9.62
C THR A 180 4.28 0.62 11.14
N ILE A 181 4.02 1.77 11.77
CA ILE A 181 3.74 1.82 13.22
C ILE A 181 2.55 0.93 13.58
N ALA A 182 1.48 0.90 12.78
CA ALA A 182 0.33 0.03 13.05
C ALA A 182 0.72 -1.47 13.05
N ILE A 183 1.58 -1.87 12.12
CA ILE A 183 2.06 -3.24 12.00
C ILE A 183 2.99 -3.60 13.16
N VAL A 184 3.93 -2.72 13.46
CA VAL A 184 4.85 -2.86 14.59
C VAL A 184 4.06 -3.03 15.89
N MET A 185 3.06 -2.20 16.10
CA MET A 185 2.17 -2.30 17.27
C MET A 185 1.36 -3.60 17.27
N THR A 186 0.99 -4.11 16.09
CA THR A 186 0.36 -5.43 15.97
C THR A 186 1.31 -6.53 16.42
N ILE A 187 2.57 -6.50 15.97
CA ILE A 187 3.60 -7.46 16.38
C ILE A 187 3.82 -7.36 17.88
N VAL A 188 4.16 -6.18 18.40
CA VAL A 188 4.43 -5.98 19.83
C VAL A 188 3.25 -6.46 20.68
N GLY A 189 2.03 -6.06 20.35
CA GLY A 189 0.84 -6.46 21.09
C GLY A 189 0.53 -7.95 20.98
N ALA A 190 0.39 -8.48 19.76
CA ALA A 190 -0.05 -9.85 19.55
C ALA A 190 1.02 -10.89 19.87
N LEU A 191 2.29 -10.63 19.51
CA LEU A 191 3.39 -11.58 19.71
C LEU A 191 3.79 -11.65 21.19
N LEU A 192 3.96 -10.52 21.86
CA LEU A 192 4.35 -10.54 23.27
C LEU A 192 3.25 -11.13 24.15
N SER A 193 1.98 -10.77 23.89
CA SER A 193 0.86 -11.33 24.66
C SER A 193 0.58 -12.80 24.34
N SER A 194 0.88 -13.28 23.13
CA SER A 194 0.74 -14.72 22.81
C SER A 194 1.71 -15.60 23.60
N LEU A 195 2.86 -15.06 24.00
CA LEU A 195 3.85 -15.78 24.78
C LEU A 195 3.52 -15.86 26.28
N VAL A 196 2.67 -14.96 26.79
CA VAL A 196 2.45 -14.80 28.24
C VAL A 196 1.98 -16.07 28.93
N VAL A 197 0.94 -16.72 28.40
CA VAL A 197 0.39 -17.94 29.01
C VAL A 197 1.12 -19.18 28.50
N ALA A 198 1.51 -19.20 27.22
CA ALA A 198 2.24 -20.30 26.62
C ALA A 198 3.57 -20.57 27.35
N ARG A 199 4.27 -19.52 27.78
CA ARG A 199 5.51 -19.60 28.58
C ARG A 199 5.31 -20.24 29.95
N GLU A 200 4.19 -19.95 30.61
CA GLU A 200 3.90 -20.53 31.93
C GLU A 200 3.56 -22.03 31.83
N TRP A 201 2.88 -22.42 30.74
CA TRP A 201 2.65 -23.84 30.40
C TRP A 201 3.95 -24.57 30.13
N GLU A 202 4.81 -24.02 29.27
CA GLU A 202 6.07 -24.64 28.88
C GLU A 202 7.06 -24.76 30.06
N ARG A 203 7.02 -23.81 30.99
CA ARG A 203 7.82 -23.84 32.23
C ARG A 203 7.21 -24.70 33.34
N GLY A 204 6.00 -25.25 33.17
CA GLY A 204 5.31 -26.03 34.20
C GLY A 204 4.88 -25.22 35.43
N THR A 205 4.82 -23.89 35.33
CA THR A 205 4.51 -22.98 36.45
C THR A 205 3.01 -22.67 36.58
N MET A 206 2.22 -23.11 35.60
CA MET A 206 0.77 -22.89 35.55
C MET A 206 0.02 -23.49 36.74
N GLU A 207 0.42 -24.69 37.20
CA GLU A 207 -0.21 -25.37 38.34
C GLU A 207 0.01 -24.60 39.66
N ALA A 208 1.22 -24.08 39.86
CA ALA A 208 1.53 -23.24 41.02
C ALA A 208 0.73 -21.93 41.01
N LEU A 209 0.53 -21.33 39.83
CA LEU A 209 -0.30 -20.13 39.67
C LEU A 209 -1.78 -20.39 40.01
N LEU A 210 -2.34 -21.53 39.57
CA LEU A 210 -3.73 -21.90 39.85
C LEU A 210 -3.99 -22.26 41.31
N ALA A 211 -2.96 -22.68 42.05
CA ALA A 211 -3.03 -22.96 43.49
C ALA A 211 -2.96 -21.69 44.37
N THR A 212 -2.57 -20.54 43.81
CA THR A 212 -2.54 -19.28 44.57
C THR A 212 -3.95 -18.72 44.81
N PRO A 213 -4.22 -18.05 45.95
CA PRO A 213 -5.52 -17.45 46.26
C PRO A 213 -5.75 -16.11 45.51
N VAL A 214 -5.44 -16.09 44.21
CA VAL A 214 -5.58 -14.93 43.32
C VAL A 214 -6.71 -15.21 42.32
N SER A 215 -7.58 -14.23 42.11
CA SER A 215 -8.68 -14.41 41.14
C SER A 215 -8.17 -14.41 39.69
N ARG A 216 -8.89 -15.08 38.79
CA ARG A 216 -8.55 -15.12 37.35
C ARG A 216 -8.42 -13.72 36.74
N ALA A 217 -9.29 -12.79 37.14
CA ALA A 217 -9.25 -11.41 36.67
C ALA A 217 -8.01 -10.64 37.17
N GLU A 218 -7.61 -10.85 38.42
CA GLU A 218 -6.39 -10.23 38.98
C GLU A 218 -5.12 -10.78 38.29
N LEU A 219 -5.08 -12.09 38.04
CA LEU A 219 -3.96 -12.73 37.34
C LEU A 219 -3.83 -12.22 35.90
N LEU A 220 -4.94 -12.17 35.15
CA LEU A 220 -4.94 -11.67 33.77
C LEU A 220 -4.60 -10.18 33.71
N LEU A 221 -5.20 -9.35 34.58
CA LEU A 221 -4.92 -7.92 34.61
C LEU A 221 -3.46 -7.64 34.97
N SER A 222 -2.90 -8.41 35.91
CA SER A 222 -1.50 -8.24 36.31
C SER A 222 -0.49 -8.58 35.22
N LYS A 223 -0.89 -9.38 34.24
CA LYS A 223 -0.12 -9.71 33.06
C LYS A 223 -0.34 -8.69 31.95
N ILE A 224 -1.59 -8.34 31.63
CA ILE A 224 -1.91 -7.42 30.53
C ILE A 224 -1.34 -6.02 30.80
N LEU A 225 -1.40 -5.52 32.03
CA LEU A 225 -1.02 -4.14 32.36
C LEU A 225 0.47 -3.82 32.06
N PRO A 226 1.46 -4.65 32.47
CA PRO A 226 2.85 -4.47 32.06
C PRO A 226 3.06 -4.45 30.54
N TYR A 227 2.41 -5.36 29.79
CA TYR A 227 2.54 -5.39 28.33
C TYR A 227 1.83 -4.21 27.65
N TYR A 228 0.75 -3.68 28.24
CA TYR A 228 0.14 -2.44 27.80
C TYR A 228 1.10 -1.26 27.95
N VAL A 229 1.75 -1.11 29.12
CA VAL A 229 2.74 -0.05 29.36
C VAL A 229 3.91 -0.19 28.38
N LEU A 230 4.40 -1.42 28.17
CA LEU A 230 5.45 -1.72 27.20
C LEU A 230 5.03 -1.35 25.77
N GLY A 231 3.80 -1.65 25.37
CA GLY A 231 3.24 -1.28 24.08
C GLY A 231 3.14 0.24 23.90
N ILE A 232 2.70 0.97 24.93
CA ILE A 232 2.66 2.44 24.89
C ILE A 232 4.08 3.03 24.80
N ALA A 233 5.06 2.45 25.51
CA ALA A 233 6.46 2.84 25.39
C ALA A 233 7.00 2.59 23.97
N ALA A 234 6.67 1.45 23.36
CA ALA A 234 7.02 1.14 21.97
C ALA A 234 6.36 2.12 20.98
N MET A 235 5.09 2.47 21.19
CA MET A 235 4.39 3.49 20.40
C MET A 235 5.07 4.85 20.51
N LEU A 236 5.46 5.26 21.72
CA LEU A 236 6.18 6.51 21.96
C LEU A 236 7.54 6.49 21.26
N LEU A 237 8.30 5.39 21.37
CA LEU A 237 9.57 5.23 20.65
C LEU A 237 9.38 5.39 19.14
N CYS A 238 8.41 4.69 18.58
CA CYS A 238 8.08 4.78 17.15
C CYS A 238 7.72 6.21 16.74
N LEU A 239 6.94 6.92 17.54
CA LEU A 239 6.61 8.33 17.31
C LEU A 239 7.87 9.20 17.34
N LEU A 240 8.74 9.03 18.33
CA LEU A 240 9.98 9.81 18.46
C LEU A 240 10.90 9.57 17.26
N VAL A 241 11.08 8.31 16.84
CA VAL A 241 11.90 7.98 15.65
C VAL A 241 11.27 8.57 14.38
N ALA A 242 9.96 8.40 14.19
CA ALA A 242 9.25 8.93 13.02
C ALA A 242 9.40 10.46 12.90
N VAL A 243 9.23 11.19 14.00
CA VAL A 243 9.24 12.66 14.00
C VAL A 243 10.67 13.23 14.01
N PHE A 244 11.55 12.74 14.87
CA PHE A 244 12.88 13.34 15.05
C PHE A 244 13.93 12.78 14.10
N VAL A 245 13.89 11.49 13.79
CA VAL A 245 14.90 10.86 12.93
C VAL A 245 14.45 10.89 11.47
N MET A 246 13.23 10.43 11.21
CA MET A 246 12.70 10.34 9.84
C MET A 246 12.02 11.62 9.35
N ARG A 247 11.88 12.63 10.22
CA ARG A 247 11.28 13.95 9.92
C ARG A 247 9.85 13.89 9.35
N VAL A 248 9.11 12.83 9.69
CA VAL A 248 7.71 12.68 9.28
C VAL A 248 6.85 13.64 10.09
N PRO A 249 6.07 14.52 9.45
CA PRO A 249 5.28 15.52 10.16
C PRO A 249 4.15 14.85 10.94
N PHE A 250 4.01 15.20 12.23
CA PHE A 250 2.91 14.79 13.07
C PHE A 250 2.01 15.99 13.37
N ARG A 251 0.71 15.90 13.03
CA ARG A 251 -0.24 17.03 13.11
C ARG A 251 -1.36 16.82 14.14
N GLY A 252 -1.50 15.62 14.68
CA GLY A 252 -2.51 15.27 15.67
C GLY A 252 -2.12 15.67 17.09
N PRO A 253 -3.07 15.71 18.03
CA PRO A 253 -2.75 15.87 19.45
C PRO A 253 -2.31 14.54 20.07
N LEU A 254 -1.31 14.60 20.96
CA LEU A 254 -0.71 13.41 21.59
C LEU A 254 -1.71 12.59 22.44
N TRP A 255 -2.67 13.24 23.09
CA TRP A 255 -3.68 12.54 23.90
C TRP A 255 -4.57 11.63 23.05
N LEU A 256 -4.89 12.04 21.83
CA LEU A 256 -5.74 11.28 20.92
C LEU A 256 -4.95 10.10 20.32
N LEU A 257 -3.66 10.30 20.05
CA LEU A 257 -2.76 9.22 19.70
C LEU A 257 -2.71 8.18 20.82
N TRP A 258 -2.50 8.61 22.07
CA TRP A 258 -2.50 7.71 23.23
C TRP A 258 -3.83 6.95 23.38
N LEU A 259 -4.97 7.63 23.22
CA LEU A 259 -6.29 7.01 23.30
C LEU A 259 -6.47 5.93 22.22
N MET A 260 -6.18 6.26 20.95
CA MET A 260 -6.34 5.34 19.82
C MET A 260 -5.36 4.17 19.89
N SER A 261 -4.11 4.42 20.28
CA SER A 261 -3.12 3.38 20.55
C SER A 261 -3.54 2.49 21.71
N SER A 262 -4.21 3.03 22.73
CA SER A 262 -4.73 2.22 23.85
C SER A 262 -5.88 1.31 23.42
N LEU A 263 -6.83 1.82 22.63
CA LEU A 263 -7.90 1.01 22.05
C LEU A 263 -7.34 -0.08 21.14
N PHE A 264 -6.35 0.26 20.32
CA PHE A 264 -5.69 -0.72 19.45
C PHE A 264 -4.90 -1.77 20.23
N LEU A 265 -4.12 -1.38 21.25
CA LEU A 265 -3.40 -2.31 22.11
C LEU A 265 -4.34 -3.26 22.84
N ALA A 266 -5.51 -2.80 23.30
CA ALA A 266 -6.51 -3.67 23.89
C ALA A 266 -6.93 -4.80 22.93
N ASN A 267 -7.07 -4.51 21.63
CA ASN A 267 -7.33 -5.51 20.59
C ASN A 267 -6.14 -6.46 20.40
N ALA A 268 -4.94 -5.91 20.20
CA ALA A 268 -3.75 -6.70 19.91
C ALA A 268 -3.36 -7.62 21.08
N LEU A 269 -3.40 -7.10 22.31
CA LEU A 269 -3.16 -7.86 23.54
C LEU A 269 -4.26 -8.90 23.79
N GLY A 270 -5.53 -8.56 23.52
CA GLY A 270 -6.64 -9.50 23.64
C GLY A 270 -6.52 -10.67 22.65
N MET A 271 -6.15 -10.38 21.39
CA MET A 271 -5.92 -11.39 20.36
C MET A 271 -4.74 -12.30 20.71
N GLY A 272 -3.59 -11.74 21.11
CA GLY A 272 -2.45 -12.56 21.48
C GLY A 272 -2.70 -13.36 22.76
N LEU A 273 -3.37 -12.79 23.77
CA LEU A 273 -3.80 -13.55 24.94
C LEU A 273 -4.74 -14.71 24.56
N PHE A 274 -5.69 -14.49 23.67
CA PHE A 274 -6.54 -15.56 23.15
C PHE A 274 -5.70 -16.69 22.52
N LEU A 275 -4.75 -16.35 21.65
CA LEU A 275 -3.84 -17.33 21.07
C LEU A 275 -3.00 -18.06 22.14
N SER A 276 -2.53 -17.34 23.16
CA SER A 276 -1.72 -17.91 24.27
C SER A 276 -2.46 -18.98 25.08
N THR A 277 -3.78 -18.91 25.15
CA THR A 277 -4.60 -19.90 25.89
C THR A 277 -4.85 -21.16 25.08
N VAL A 278 -4.80 -21.05 23.75
CA VAL A 278 -5.02 -22.18 22.83
C VAL A 278 -3.72 -22.96 22.60
N MET A 279 -2.59 -22.26 22.55
CA MET A 279 -1.29 -22.85 22.26
C MET A 279 -0.56 -23.29 23.54
N ARG A 280 0.12 -24.45 23.48
CA ARG A 280 0.84 -25.04 24.63
C ARG A 280 2.33 -24.73 24.62
N THR A 281 2.90 -24.35 23.48
CA THR A 281 4.33 -24.04 23.32
C THR A 281 4.50 -22.57 22.92
N GLN A 282 5.61 -21.95 23.31
CA GLN A 282 5.92 -20.58 22.90
C GLN A 282 6.12 -20.45 21.38
N PHE A 283 6.74 -21.45 20.75
CA PHE A 283 6.97 -21.42 19.31
C PHE A 283 5.66 -21.42 18.51
N ASP A 284 4.72 -22.30 18.85
CA ASP A 284 3.41 -22.36 18.18
C ASP A 284 2.61 -21.07 18.41
N ALA A 285 2.67 -20.52 19.64
CA ALA A 285 2.02 -19.25 19.98
C ALA A 285 2.61 -18.07 19.20
N ALA A 286 3.92 -18.05 19.00
CA ALA A 286 4.60 -17.02 18.21
C ALA A 286 4.24 -17.11 16.73
N GLN A 287 4.31 -18.31 16.14
CA GLN A 287 3.94 -18.56 14.74
C GLN A 287 2.47 -18.20 14.47
N ALA A 288 1.57 -18.57 15.40
CA ALA A 288 0.16 -18.20 15.32
C ALA A 288 -0.04 -16.68 15.34
N ALA A 289 0.68 -15.96 16.20
CA ALA A 289 0.58 -14.51 16.29
C ALA A 289 1.15 -13.80 15.05
N LEU A 290 2.26 -14.27 14.50
CA LEU A 290 2.83 -13.74 13.25
C LEU A 290 1.89 -13.98 12.06
N THR A 291 1.29 -15.16 12.01
CA THR A 291 0.40 -15.55 10.92
C THR A 291 -0.96 -14.88 11.00
N ALA A 292 -1.60 -14.86 12.18
CA ALA A 292 -2.96 -14.35 12.34
C ALA A 292 -3.00 -12.85 12.63
N GLY A 293 -1.91 -12.29 13.19
CA GLY A 293 -1.79 -10.88 13.53
C GLY A 293 -0.98 -10.10 12.51
N TYR A 294 0.34 -10.33 12.48
CA TYR A 294 1.27 -9.50 11.71
C TYR A 294 0.99 -9.53 10.21
N LEU A 295 0.88 -10.73 9.63
CA LEU A 295 0.81 -10.86 8.19
C LEU A 295 -0.49 -10.26 7.60
N PRO A 296 -1.69 -10.52 8.16
CA PRO A 296 -2.91 -9.82 7.77
C PRO A 296 -2.82 -8.31 8.01
N ALA A 297 -2.18 -7.86 9.10
CA ALA A 297 -1.99 -6.43 9.33
C ALA A 297 -1.09 -5.78 8.28
N LEU A 298 -0.05 -6.46 7.82
CA LEU A 298 0.84 -5.98 6.76
C LEU A 298 0.12 -5.91 5.40
N MET A 299 -0.70 -6.91 5.07
CA MET A 299 -1.33 -7.00 3.74
C MET A 299 -2.68 -6.27 3.64
N LEU A 300 -3.51 -6.40 4.67
CA LEU A 300 -4.94 -6.07 4.61
C LEU A 300 -5.33 -4.84 5.44
N SER A 301 -4.35 -4.12 6.02
CA SER A 301 -4.63 -2.88 6.76
C SER A 301 -4.90 -1.68 5.85
N GLY A 302 -4.57 -1.76 4.56
CA GLY A 302 -4.81 -0.67 3.60
C GLY A 302 -3.69 0.35 3.45
N PHE A 303 -2.54 0.14 4.10
CA PHE A 303 -1.43 1.09 4.02
C PHE A 303 -0.48 0.84 2.85
N VAL A 304 -0.18 -0.43 2.51
CA VAL A 304 0.63 -0.81 1.32
C VAL A 304 -0.26 -1.13 0.14
N PHE A 305 -1.25 -1.98 0.36
CA PHE A 305 -2.19 -2.43 -0.67
C PHE A 305 -3.52 -1.73 -0.50
N GLU A 306 -4.03 -1.15 -1.57
CA GLU A 306 -5.31 -0.44 -1.55
C GLU A 306 -6.47 -1.43 -1.38
N ILE A 307 -7.30 -1.20 -0.36
CA ILE A 307 -8.36 -2.15 -0.01
C ILE A 307 -9.47 -2.14 -1.06
N SER A 308 -9.73 -1.02 -1.72
CA SER A 308 -10.74 -0.97 -2.79
C SER A 308 -10.36 -1.85 -3.99
N SER A 309 -9.07 -2.09 -4.21
CA SER A 309 -8.57 -2.92 -5.32
C SER A 309 -8.64 -4.42 -5.06
N MET A 310 -8.96 -4.83 -3.82
CA MET A 310 -9.15 -6.23 -3.48
C MET A 310 -10.55 -6.71 -3.90
N PRO A 311 -10.73 -7.98 -4.28
CA PRO A 311 -12.05 -8.55 -4.54
C PRO A 311 -12.95 -8.49 -3.28
N ALA A 312 -14.26 -8.38 -3.48
CA ALA A 312 -15.24 -8.12 -2.41
C ALA A 312 -15.11 -9.04 -1.17
N PRO A 313 -14.85 -10.36 -1.27
CA PRO A 313 -14.67 -11.21 -0.08
C PRO A 313 -13.50 -10.76 0.81
N LEU A 314 -12.38 -10.34 0.22
CA LEU A 314 -11.22 -9.85 0.96
C LEU A 314 -11.50 -8.49 1.60
N GLN A 315 -12.26 -7.62 0.93
CA GLN A 315 -12.69 -6.34 1.51
C GLN A 315 -13.50 -6.55 2.79
N TRP A 316 -14.42 -7.53 2.81
CA TRP A 316 -15.17 -7.88 4.02
C TRP A 316 -14.28 -8.43 5.14
N LEU A 317 -13.30 -9.28 4.80
CA LEU A 317 -12.33 -9.80 5.75
C LEU A 317 -11.53 -8.68 6.43
N THR A 318 -11.14 -7.64 5.68
CA THR A 318 -10.39 -6.51 6.25
C THR A 318 -11.15 -5.75 7.34
N ARG A 319 -12.49 -5.80 7.36
CA ARG A 319 -13.31 -5.10 8.36
C ARG A 319 -13.20 -5.72 9.75
N ILE A 320 -12.74 -6.97 9.84
CA ILE A 320 -12.52 -7.69 11.10
C ILE A 320 -11.12 -7.38 11.67
N LEU A 321 -10.22 -6.80 10.88
CA LEU A 321 -8.83 -6.54 11.28
C LEU A 321 -8.70 -5.20 12.00
N PRO A 322 -8.31 -5.17 13.29
CA PRO A 322 -8.11 -3.93 14.02
C PRO A 322 -7.05 -3.01 13.40
N ALA A 323 -6.03 -3.61 12.77
CA ALA A 323 -4.93 -2.91 12.13
C ALA A 323 -5.39 -1.95 11.02
N ARG A 324 -6.50 -2.28 10.32
CA ARG A 324 -7.10 -1.40 9.30
C ARG A 324 -7.47 -0.03 9.87
N TYR A 325 -8.23 -0.05 10.97
CA TYR A 325 -8.74 1.18 11.59
C TYR A 325 -7.61 1.98 12.26
N PHE A 326 -6.62 1.28 12.82
CA PHE A 326 -5.48 1.94 13.44
C PHE A 326 -4.52 2.55 12.41
N ALA A 327 -4.24 1.87 11.29
CA ALA A 327 -3.44 2.41 10.20
C ALA A 327 -4.07 3.69 9.60
N SER A 328 -5.37 3.66 9.31
CA SER A 328 -6.14 4.85 8.85
C SER A 328 -6.07 6.01 9.86
N THR A 329 -6.15 5.69 11.15
CA THR A 329 -6.04 6.68 12.24
C THR A 329 -4.66 7.31 12.30
N LEU A 330 -3.58 6.51 12.22
CA LEU A 330 -2.21 7.01 12.24
C LEU A 330 -1.92 7.87 11.01
N GLN A 331 -2.27 7.42 9.80
CA GLN A 331 -2.10 8.22 8.58
C GLN A 331 -2.80 9.58 8.70
N THR A 332 -3.99 9.59 9.28
CA THR A 332 -4.76 10.83 9.51
C THR A 332 -4.08 11.72 10.55
N LEU A 333 -3.68 11.19 11.72
CA LEU A 333 -3.02 12.00 12.75
C LEU A 333 -1.65 12.55 12.31
N PHE A 334 -0.89 11.82 11.49
CA PHE A 334 0.36 12.33 10.95
C PHE A 334 0.12 13.37 9.84
N GLN A 335 -0.72 13.06 8.85
CA GLN A 335 -0.80 13.91 7.65
C GLN A 335 -1.92 14.94 7.66
N ALA A 336 -3.10 14.59 8.18
CA ALA A 336 -4.31 15.43 8.10
C ALA A 336 -4.65 16.13 9.43
N GLY A 337 -4.18 15.62 10.57
CA GLY A 337 -4.53 16.08 11.90
C GLY A 337 -5.80 15.40 12.43
N VAL A 338 -6.76 16.17 12.92
CA VAL A 338 -7.97 15.65 13.57
C VAL A 338 -9.15 15.70 12.60
N ILE A 339 -9.65 14.53 12.20
CA ILE A 339 -10.88 14.38 11.41
C ILE A 339 -11.90 13.62 12.27
N PRO A 340 -12.82 14.32 12.97
CA PRO A 340 -13.66 13.71 14.00
C PRO A 340 -14.52 12.54 13.53
N SER A 341 -15.11 12.66 12.33
CA SER A 341 -15.98 11.64 11.75
C SER A 341 -15.24 10.31 11.52
N LEU A 342 -14.04 10.38 10.94
CA LEU A 342 -13.19 9.22 10.69
C LEU A 342 -12.68 8.61 12.01
N LEU A 343 -12.23 9.45 12.94
CA LEU A 343 -11.68 9.02 14.23
C LEU A 343 -12.73 8.33 15.09
N TRP A 344 -13.94 8.88 15.18
CA TRP A 344 -15.03 8.25 15.92
C TRP A 344 -15.41 6.90 15.32
N PHE A 345 -15.52 6.80 13.99
CA PHE A 345 -15.82 5.54 13.33
C PHE A 345 -14.74 4.47 13.62
N ASN A 346 -13.46 4.85 13.48
CA ASN A 346 -12.34 3.96 13.77
C ASN A 346 -12.31 3.55 15.26
N ALA A 347 -12.54 4.48 16.19
CA ALA A 347 -12.64 4.19 17.62
C ALA A 347 -13.79 3.22 17.93
N ALA A 348 -14.98 3.45 17.37
CA ALA A 348 -16.14 2.58 17.55
C ALA A 348 -15.85 1.16 17.05
N SER A 349 -15.24 1.01 15.86
CA SER A 349 -14.83 -0.28 15.33
C SER A 349 -13.79 -0.97 16.23
N LEU A 350 -12.78 -0.24 16.72
CA LEU A 350 -11.78 -0.79 17.65
C LEU A 350 -12.38 -1.18 19.00
N ILE A 351 -13.37 -0.43 19.52
CA ILE A 351 -14.08 -0.78 20.76
C ILE A 351 -14.89 -2.07 20.55
N LEU A 352 -15.64 -2.17 19.46
CA LEU A 352 -16.44 -3.36 19.12
C LEU A 352 -15.57 -4.61 18.96
N LEU A 353 -14.48 -4.51 18.19
CA LEU A 353 -13.53 -5.60 18.01
C LEU A 353 -12.78 -5.93 19.33
N GLY A 354 -12.44 -4.91 20.11
CA GLY A 354 -11.73 -5.08 21.38
C GLY A 354 -12.59 -5.80 22.41
N ALA A 355 -13.88 -5.43 22.49
CA ALA A 355 -14.86 -6.11 23.34
C ALA A 355 -15.03 -7.59 22.94
N PHE A 356 -14.97 -7.91 21.65
CA PHE A 356 -15.01 -9.29 21.17
C PHE A 356 -13.77 -10.09 21.62
N TRP A 357 -12.56 -9.55 21.42
CA TRP A 357 -11.32 -10.22 21.77
C TRP A 357 -11.11 -10.36 23.29
N LEU A 358 -11.46 -9.33 24.07
CA LEU A 358 -11.33 -9.35 25.54
C LEU A 358 -12.52 -10.05 26.24
N GLY A 359 -13.69 -10.09 25.62
CA GLY A 359 -14.89 -10.75 26.17
C GLY A 359 -14.87 -12.27 26.03
N ARG A 360 -14.24 -12.82 24.99
CA ARG A 360 -14.17 -14.27 24.76
C ARG A 360 -13.37 -15.06 25.79
N PRO A 361 -12.22 -14.58 26.31
CA PRO A 361 -11.53 -15.19 27.44
C PRO A 361 -12.40 -15.31 28.70
N CYS A 362 -13.51 -14.56 28.79
CA CYS A 362 -14.39 -14.54 29.97
C CYS A 362 -15.75 -15.23 29.74
N ALA A 363 -16.12 -15.56 28.49
CA ALA A 363 -17.44 -16.08 28.14
C ALA A 363 -17.39 -17.38 27.31
N ARG A 364 -17.05 -18.51 27.95
CA ARG A 364 -17.74 -19.82 27.83
C ARG A 364 -17.08 -20.91 28.69
N ARG A 365 -17.96 -21.83 29.14
CA ARG A 365 -17.82 -22.87 30.18
C ARG A 365 -16.74 -23.93 29.93
N GLY A 366 -16.14 -24.36 31.04
CA GLY A 366 -15.65 -25.69 31.41
C GLY A 366 -15.26 -26.71 30.32
N ALA A 367 -13.99 -27.13 30.36
CA ALA A 367 -13.56 -28.43 29.87
C ALA A 367 -12.94 -29.23 31.02
N ARG A 368 -13.53 -30.39 31.31
CA ARG A 368 -13.11 -31.38 32.32
C ARG A 368 -12.01 -32.30 31.74
N TRP A 369 -11.24 -32.88 32.67
CA TRP A 369 -10.40 -34.09 32.58
C TRP A 369 -8.89 -33.93 32.36
N ILE A 370 -8.18 -34.17 33.46
CA ILE A 370 -6.76 -34.52 33.61
C ILE A 370 -6.75 -36.00 34.04
N GLU A 371 -5.96 -36.84 33.35
CA GLU A 371 -5.46 -38.21 33.67
C GLU A 371 -5.10 -38.87 32.30
N ALA A 372 -3.98 -39.54 31.99
CA ALA A 372 -2.88 -40.16 32.71
C ALA A 372 -1.68 -40.34 31.72
N MET A 373 -0.41 -40.13 32.11
CA MET A 373 0.58 -41.14 32.55
C MET A 373 1.55 -41.69 31.46
N TRP A 374 2.62 -40.93 31.22
CA TRP A 374 4.05 -41.29 31.26
C TRP A 374 4.67 -42.63 30.79
N GLN A 375 4.00 -43.51 30.04
CA GLN A 375 4.65 -44.75 29.54
C GLN A 375 4.87 -44.82 28.01
N ARG A 376 4.73 -43.70 27.29
CA ARG A 376 4.77 -43.66 25.80
C ARG A 376 6.01 -43.01 25.18
N LEU A 377 7.03 -42.68 25.97
CA LEU A 377 8.06 -41.73 25.56
C LEU A 377 9.06 -42.22 24.50
N LEU A 378 9.26 -43.53 24.32
CA LEU A 378 10.16 -44.08 23.29
C LEU A 378 9.45 -44.41 21.97
N TRP A 379 8.14 -44.65 22.02
CA TRP A 379 7.27 -44.64 20.84
C TRP A 379 6.94 -43.21 20.36
N LEU A 380 7.30 -42.19 21.14
CA LEU A 380 6.99 -40.78 20.86
C LEU A 380 7.82 -40.19 19.74
N ILE A 381 9.07 -40.64 19.52
CA ILE A 381 9.96 -40.02 18.52
C ILE A 381 9.57 -40.43 17.09
N ILE A 382 9.31 -41.72 16.86
CA ILE A 382 8.82 -42.24 15.56
C ILE A 382 7.37 -41.78 15.32
N LYS A 383 6.59 -41.62 16.39
CA LYS A 383 5.24 -41.07 16.35
C LYS A 383 5.20 -39.55 16.15
N GLU A 384 6.18 -38.76 16.58
CA GLU A 384 6.20 -37.28 16.40
C GLU A 384 6.27 -36.89 14.92
N LEU A 385 7.05 -37.63 14.13
CA LEU A 385 7.08 -37.50 12.66
C LEU A 385 5.74 -37.89 12.01
N GLN A 386 5.06 -38.93 12.51
CA GLN A 386 3.70 -39.27 12.10
C GLN A 386 2.61 -38.37 12.73
N ALA A 387 2.92 -37.65 13.82
CA ALA A 387 2.02 -36.73 14.52
C ALA A 387 2.04 -35.34 13.90
N LEU A 388 3.10 -34.92 13.21
CA LEU A 388 3.03 -33.78 12.28
C LEU A 388 2.03 -34.06 11.15
N ALA A 389 1.95 -35.30 10.66
CA ALA A 389 0.94 -35.73 9.69
C ALA A 389 -0.44 -36.05 10.30
N GLY A 390 -0.53 -36.39 11.59
CA GLY A 390 -1.75 -36.82 12.27
C GLY A 390 -2.45 -35.77 13.14
N ASN A 391 -1.71 -34.81 13.71
CA ASN A 391 -2.22 -33.82 14.66
C ASN A 391 -3.01 -32.74 13.91
N ARG A 392 -4.35 -32.81 13.97
CA ARG A 392 -5.23 -31.91 13.24
C ARG A 392 -4.93 -30.45 13.56
N GLN A 393 -4.56 -30.11 14.80
CA GLN A 393 -4.25 -28.73 15.19
C GLN A 393 -2.89 -28.25 14.66
N GLY A 394 -1.82 -29.04 14.79
CA GLY A 394 -0.51 -28.68 14.24
C GLY A 394 -0.56 -28.57 12.71
N ARG A 395 -1.24 -29.50 12.05
CA ARG A 395 -1.45 -29.46 10.59
C ARG A 395 -2.36 -28.32 10.16
N LEU A 396 -3.41 -28.00 10.91
CA LEU A 396 -4.25 -26.82 10.65
C LEU A 396 -3.43 -25.53 10.84
N LEU A 397 -2.59 -25.46 11.87
CA LEU A 397 -1.74 -24.31 12.17
C LEU A 397 -0.61 -24.12 11.14
N LEU A 398 -0.15 -25.18 10.48
CA LEU A 398 0.89 -25.09 9.45
C LEU A 398 0.29 -24.95 8.04
N VAL A 399 -0.74 -25.73 7.72
CA VAL A 399 -1.32 -25.83 6.37
C VAL A 399 -2.36 -24.74 6.12
N VAL A 400 -3.25 -24.42 7.06
CA VAL A 400 -4.29 -23.40 6.82
C VAL A 400 -3.67 -22.02 6.62
N PRO A 401 -2.68 -21.58 7.41
CA PRO A 401 -1.93 -20.36 7.10
C PRO A 401 -1.33 -20.33 5.72
N VAL A 402 -0.63 -21.39 5.31
CA VAL A 402 0.03 -21.45 3.99
C VAL A 402 -0.99 -21.48 2.86
N LEU A 403 -2.10 -22.21 3.02
CA LEU A 403 -3.19 -22.22 2.03
C LEU A 403 -3.93 -20.89 1.98
N LEU A 404 -4.22 -20.28 3.14
CA LEU A 404 -4.81 -18.95 3.23
C LEU A 404 -3.87 -17.93 2.60
N GLN A 405 -2.57 -18.03 2.83
CA GLN A 405 -1.54 -17.20 2.20
C GLN A 405 -1.56 -17.39 0.68
N LEU A 406 -1.53 -18.62 0.17
CA LEU A 406 -1.60 -18.91 -1.26
C LEU A 406 -2.91 -18.43 -1.90
N LEU A 407 -4.02 -18.42 -1.15
CA LEU A 407 -5.32 -17.99 -1.65
C LEU A 407 -5.55 -16.48 -1.52
N VAL A 408 -4.99 -15.82 -0.50
CA VAL A 408 -5.18 -14.39 -0.23
C VAL A 408 -4.09 -13.56 -0.91
N PHE A 409 -2.83 -13.99 -0.88
CA PHE A 409 -1.71 -13.18 -1.36
C PHE A 409 -1.80 -12.80 -2.84
N PRO A 410 -2.13 -13.70 -3.80
CA PRO A 410 -2.20 -13.30 -5.20
C PRO A 410 -3.23 -12.19 -5.47
N PHE A 411 -4.27 -12.10 -4.64
CA PHE A 411 -5.36 -11.13 -4.79
C PHE A 411 -5.21 -9.90 -3.90
N ALA A 412 -4.46 -9.99 -2.79
CA ALA A 412 -4.22 -8.89 -1.87
C ALA A 412 -2.90 -8.16 -2.14
N ALA A 413 -1.86 -8.87 -2.59
CA ALA A 413 -0.51 -8.36 -2.74
C ALA A 413 -0.23 -7.76 -4.13
N THR A 414 -1.19 -7.00 -4.67
CA THR A 414 -1.00 -6.24 -5.92
C THR A 414 -0.97 -4.74 -5.66
N LEU A 415 0.03 -4.06 -6.22
CA LEU A 415 0.11 -2.60 -6.21
C LEU A 415 -0.71 -1.97 -7.33
N GLU A 416 -1.35 -2.78 -8.18
CA GLU A 416 -2.24 -2.30 -9.22
C GLU A 416 -3.52 -1.73 -8.61
N VAL A 417 -3.92 -0.54 -9.07
CA VAL A 417 -5.12 0.14 -8.57
C VAL A 417 -6.29 -0.19 -9.48
N LYS A 418 -7.18 -1.04 -8.97
CA LYS A 418 -8.49 -1.39 -9.58
C LYS A 418 -9.63 -0.91 -8.68
N HIS A 419 -10.81 -0.71 -9.26
CA HIS A 419 -12.04 -0.42 -8.52
C HIS A 419 -11.91 0.75 -7.51
N ALA A 420 -11.06 1.73 -7.81
CA ALA A 420 -10.84 2.90 -6.97
C ALA A 420 -12.06 3.82 -6.98
N SER A 421 -12.33 4.43 -5.83
CA SER A 421 -13.38 5.44 -5.70
C SER A 421 -12.91 6.79 -6.24
N LEU A 422 -13.67 7.35 -7.19
CA LEU A 422 -13.41 8.64 -7.83
C LEU A 422 -14.52 9.64 -7.53
N ALA A 423 -14.19 10.72 -6.82
CA ALA A 423 -15.11 11.83 -6.64
C ALA A 423 -15.07 12.73 -7.89
N VAL A 424 -16.22 13.12 -8.42
CA VAL A 424 -16.30 13.98 -9.61
C VAL A 424 -17.06 15.25 -9.26
N TYR A 425 -16.36 16.39 -9.24
CA TYR A 425 -16.99 17.69 -9.14
C TYR A 425 -16.94 18.38 -10.50
N ASN A 426 -18.04 18.26 -11.24
CA ASN A 426 -18.14 18.79 -12.59
C ASN A 426 -18.96 20.09 -12.60
N GLN A 427 -18.30 21.25 -12.76
CA GLN A 427 -18.97 22.54 -12.89
C GLN A 427 -19.39 22.85 -14.34
N ASP A 428 -18.99 22.00 -15.30
CA ASP A 428 -19.23 22.17 -16.72
C ASP A 428 -20.19 21.10 -17.25
N ALA A 429 -21.35 21.53 -17.75
CA ALA A 429 -22.35 20.63 -18.32
C ALA A 429 -22.11 20.32 -19.82
N GLY A 430 -20.94 20.67 -20.37
CA GLY A 430 -20.64 20.49 -21.78
C GLY A 430 -20.26 19.06 -22.19
N ALA A 431 -20.27 18.79 -23.50
CA ALA A 431 -20.04 17.44 -24.03
C ALA A 431 -18.63 16.87 -23.73
N ALA A 432 -17.61 17.72 -23.62
CA ALA A 432 -16.24 17.25 -23.40
C ALA A 432 -16.01 16.76 -21.97
N SER A 433 -16.55 17.46 -20.97
CA SER A 433 -16.48 17.01 -19.58
C SER A 433 -17.29 15.71 -19.40
N GLN A 434 -18.49 15.63 -19.97
CA GLN A 434 -19.35 14.45 -19.88
C GLN A 434 -18.71 13.21 -20.54
N GLU A 435 -18.08 13.38 -21.69
CA GLU A 435 -17.38 12.28 -22.37
C GLU A 435 -16.17 11.79 -21.56
N LEU A 436 -15.37 12.70 -20.99
CA LEU A 436 -14.27 12.31 -20.10
C LEU A 436 -14.77 11.60 -18.84
N VAL A 437 -15.84 12.09 -18.22
CA VAL A 437 -16.49 11.42 -17.08
C VAL A 437 -16.98 10.03 -17.46
N LYS A 438 -17.59 9.87 -18.63
CA LYS A 438 -18.05 8.58 -19.14
C LYS A 438 -16.89 7.61 -19.39
N ARG A 439 -15.76 8.08 -19.93
CA ARG A 439 -14.55 7.25 -20.12
C ARG A 439 -13.95 6.81 -18.79
N MET A 440 -13.90 7.71 -17.81
CA MET A 440 -13.46 7.37 -16.46
C MET A 440 -14.39 6.31 -15.84
N ALA A 441 -15.71 6.46 -15.99
CA ALA A 441 -16.71 5.49 -15.52
C ALA A 441 -16.63 4.12 -16.21
N ALA A 442 -16.24 4.10 -17.48
CA ALA A 442 -16.11 2.87 -18.27
C ALA A 442 -14.78 2.14 -18.03
N SER A 443 -13.84 2.75 -17.31
CA SER A 443 -12.54 2.15 -17.03
C SER A 443 -12.62 1.13 -15.90
N ALA A 444 -11.83 0.06 -15.98
CA ALA A 444 -11.69 -0.92 -14.90
C ALA A 444 -10.99 -0.36 -13.64
N THR A 445 -10.46 0.87 -13.74
CA THR A 445 -9.80 1.57 -12.64
C THR A 445 -10.83 2.16 -11.67
N PHE A 446 -11.97 2.65 -12.15
CA PHE A 446 -12.92 3.45 -11.35
C PHE A 446 -14.35 2.88 -11.37
N ASP A 447 -14.66 2.00 -10.43
CA ASP A 447 -16.00 1.40 -10.30
C ASP A 447 -16.99 2.29 -9.55
N HIS A 448 -16.48 3.10 -8.62
CA HIS A 448 -17.30 3.90 -7.72
C HIS A 448 -17.10 5.38 -8.02
N MET A 449 -17.93 5.92 -8.91
CA MET A 449 -17.99 7.36 -9.15
C MET A 449 -18.97 8.04 -8.19
N LEU A 450 -18.45 9.00 -7.44
CA LEU A 450 -19.21 9.79 -6.47
C LEU A 450 -19.39 11.21 -7.02
N PRO A 451 -20.57 11.56 -7.59
CA PRO A 451 -20.81 12.91 -8.07
C PRO A 451 -20.91 13.86 -6.88
N MET A 452 -20.10 14.91 -6.89
CA MET A 452 -20.07 15.95 -5.85
C MET A 452 -20.84 17.17 -6.35
N ARG A 453 -21.68 17.76 -5.49
CA ARG A 453 -22.47 18.96 -5.81
C ARG A 453 -21.74 20.24 -5.46
N SER A 454 -20.78 20.17 -4.53
CA SER A 454 -20.03 21.33 -4.06
C SER A 454 -18.58 20.98 -3.72
N TYR A 455 -17.71 21.98 -3.74
CA TYR A 455 -16.30 21.80 -3.34
C TYR A 455 -16.14 21.40 -1.85
N PRO A 456 -16.92 21.92 -0.89
CA PRO A 456 -16.89 21.46 0.50
C PRO A 456 -17.29 19.99 0.68
N GLU A 457 -18.26 19.50 -0.11
CA GLU A 457 -18.66 18.09 -0.12
C GLU A 457 -17.53 17.20 -0.64
N LEU A 458 -16.86 17.63 -1.71
CA LEU A 458 -15.66 16.97 -2.22
C LEU A 458 -14.55 16.94 -1.15
N ARG A 459 -14.38 18.04 -0.41
CA ARG A 459 -13.41 18.13 0.69
C ARG A 459 -13.72 17.15 1.82
N ASP A 460 -14.95 17.14 2.31
CA ASP A 460 -15.39 16.21 3.37
C ASP A 460 -15.25 14.75 2.91
N CYS A 461 -15.48 14.45 1.61
CA CYS A 461 -15.30 13.09 1.11
C CYS A 461 -13.86 12.62 1.16
N ILE A 462 -12.91 13.44 0.69
CA ILE A 462 -11.49 13.09 0.77
C ILE A 462 -11.06 13.02 2.23
N ASP A 463 -11.44 13.99 3.08
CA ASP A 463 -11.10 13.98 4.51
C ASP A 463 -11.54 12.66 5.18
N ARG A 464 -12.75 12.17 4.88
CA ARG A 464 -13.31 10.89 5.36
C ARG A 464 -12.80 9.63 4.66
N GLN A 465 -11.91 9.76 3.67
CA GLN A 465 -11.40 8.65 2.87
C GLN A 465 -12.49 7.88 2.08
N CYS A 466 -13.56 8.56 1.61
CA CYS A 466 -14.55 7.90 0.73
C CYS A 466 -14.12 7.83 -0.74
N ALA A 467 -13.25 8.73 -1.19
CA ALA A 467 -12.66 8.69 -2.52
C ALA A 467 -11.13 8.72 -2.42
N LEU A 468 -10.46 7.99 -3.31
CA LEU A 468 -9.01 7.99 -3.42
C LEU A 468 -8.52 9.26 -4.16
N LEU A 469 -9.29 9.69 -5.16
CA LEU A 469 -9.04 10.88 -5.95
C LEU A 469 -10.33 11.66 -6.18
N ALA A 470 -10.16 12.94 -6.50
CA ALA A 470 -11.22 13.80 -6.97
C ALA A 470 -10.82 14.46 -8.29
N VAL A 471 -11.74 14.55 -9.25
CA VAL A 471 -11.55 15.30 -10.48
C VAL A 471 -12.46 16.51 -10.46
N VAL A 472 -11.87 17.69 -10.70
CA VAL A 472 -12.59 18.96 -10.75
C VAL A 472 -12.53 19.52 -12.17
N PHE A 473 -13.70 19.64 -12.79
CA PHE A 473 -13.87 20.32 -14.06
C PHE A 473 -14.31 21.78 -13.82
N PRO A 474 -13.58 22.78 -14.33
CA PRO A 474 -13.98 24.18 -14.23
C PRO A 474 -15.20 24.48 -15.11
N GLN A 475 -15.98 25.51 -14.77
CA GLN A 475 -17.27 25.83 -15.42
C GLN A 475 -17.20 26.13 -16.92
N ASP A 476 -16.03 26.55 -17.42
CA ASP A 476 -15.79 26.89 -18.81
C ASP A 476 -15.03 25.80 -19.57
N PHE A 477 -14.79 24.62 -18.97
CA PHE A 477 -13.96 23.55 -19.52
C PHE A 477 -14.31 23.19 -20.98
N SER A 478 -15.56 22.75 -21.24
CA SER A 478 -15.96 22.37 -22.61
C SER A 478 -15.99 23.55 -23.56
N ARG A 479 -16.35 24.76 -23.09
CA ARG A 479 -16.40 25.97 -23.92
C ARG A 479 -15.00 26.42 -24.34
N ALA A 480 -14.05 26.46 -23.41
CA ALA A 480 -12.65 26.76 -23.66
C ALA A 480 -12.03 25.74 -24.62
N LEU A 481 -12.29 24.45 -24.38
CA LEU A 481 -11.81 23.37 -25.24
C LEU A 481 -12.44 23.39 -26.65
N ALA A 482 -13.69 23.86 -26.80
CA ALA A 482 -14.30 24.05 -28.12
C ALA A 482 -13.73 25.29 -28.83
N ALA A 483 -13.38 26.34 -28.08
CA ALA A 483 -12.82 27.58 -28.59
C ALA A 483 -11.30 27.51 -28.88
N GLY A 484 -10.67 26.33 -28.76
CA GLY A 484 -9.22 26.18 -28.97
C GLY A 484 -8.36 26.79 -27.86
N ARG A 485 -8.95 27.20 -26.73
CA ARG A 485 -8.21 27.77 -25.61
C ARG A 485 -7.68 26.64 -24.70
N PRO A 486 -6.46 26.76 -24.15
CA PRO A 486 -5.96 25.82 -23.17
C PRO A 486 -6.88 25.84 -21.93
N THR A 487 -7.14 24.68 -21.36
CA THR A 487 -7.95 24.53 -20.14
C THR A 487 -7.27 23.56 -19.20
N SER A 488 -7.55 23.66 -17.90
CA SER A 488 -6.96 22.77 -16.91
C SER A 488 -7.99 21.82 -16.32
N LEU A 489 -7.62 20.54 -16.22
CA LEU A 489 -8.33 19.55 -15.42
C LEU A 489 -7.58 19.39 -14.09
N GLN A 490 -8.26 19.64 -12.97
CA GLN A 490 -7.63 19.46 -11.67
C GLN A 490 -7.88 18.03 -11.14
N VAL A 491 -6.81 17.34 -10.78
CA VAL A 491 -6.86 16.01 -10.16
C VAL A 491 -6.33 16.14 -8.73
N ILE A 492 -7.21 15.94 -7.77
CA ILE A 492 -6.94 16.04 -6.35
C ILE A 492 -6.68 14.63 -5.82
N VAL A 493 -5.55 14.42 -5.15
CA VAL A 493 -5.11 13.12 -4.65
C VAL A 493 -5.05 13.14 -3.12
N ASP A 494 -5.58 12.09 -2.47
CA ASP A 494 -5.37 11.87 -1.04
C ASP A 494 -3.96 11.33 -0.78
N GLY A 495 -3.02 12.18 -0.36
CA GLY A 495 -1.65 11.73 -0.11
C GLY A 495 -1.46 10.89 1.17
N ARG A 496 -2.50 10.65 1.98
CA ARG A 496 -2.45 9.56 2.97
C ARG A 496 -2.29 8.19 2.28
N ARG A 497 -2.70 8.10 1.02
CA ARG A 497 -2.58 6.94 0.13
C ARG A 497 -1.79 7.31 -1.14
N SER A 498 -0.63 7.93 -0.94
CA SER A 498 0.16 8.57 -2.01
C SER A 498 0.47 7.65 -3.20
N ASN A 499 0.91 6.40 -2.97
CA ASN A 499 1.25 5.46 -4.04
C ASN A 499 0.03 5.15 -4.94
N SER A 500 -1.06 4.65 -4.35
CA SER A 500 -2.28 4.34 -5.11
C SER A 500 -2.89 5.56 -5.79
N GLY A 501 -2.84 6.72 -5.12
CA GLY A 501 -3.27 7.99 -5.68
C GLY A 501 -2.44 8.45 -6.89
N GLN A 502 -1.12 8.26 -6.87
CA GLN A 502 -0.24 8.56 -8.01
C GLN A 502 -0.57 7.68 -9.22
N ILE A 503 -0.72 6.37 -9.00
CA ILE A 503 -1.02 5.39 -10.05
C ILE A 503 -2.36 5.73 -10.72
N ALA A 504 -3.40 5.99 -9.93
CA ALA A 504 -4.71 6.34 -10.45
C ALA A 504 -4.74 7.71 -11.15
N SER A 505 -3.93 8.68 -10.68
CA SER A 505 -3.76 9.96 -11.38
C SER A 505 -3.09 9.77 -12.75
N ALA A 506 -2.12 8.86 -12.85
CA ALA A 506 -1.47 8.51 -14.12
C ALA A 506 -2.48 7.91 -15.12
N TYR A 507 -3.40 7.03 -14.66
CA TYR A 507 -4.47 6.51 -15.52
C TYR A 507 -5.40 7.60 -16.04
N ILE A 508 -5.79 8.57 -15.22
CA ILE A 508 -6.57 9.75 -15.68
C ILE A 508 -5.77 10.52 -16.73
N GLY A 509 -4.45 10.68 -16.51
CA GLY A 509 -3.54 11.29 -17.48
C GLY A 509 -3.55 10.63 -18.84
N GLN A 510 -3.47 9.30 -18.86
CA GLN A 510 -3.53 8.49 -20.08
C GLN A 510 -4.89 8.64 -20.78
N MET A 511 -6.00 8.61 -20.04
CA MET A 511 -7.35 8.79 -20.61
C MET A 511 -7.53 10.17 -21.26
N VAL A 512 -7.06 11.22 -20.60
CA VAL A 512 -7.10 12.60 -21.13
C VAL A 512 -6.19 12.74 -22.35
N ALA A 513 -5.02 12.08 -22.35
CA ALA A 513 -4.14 12.06 -23.51
C ALA A 513 -4.77 11.35 -24.72
N ALA A 514 -5.42 10.20 -24.50
CA ALA A 514 -6.15 9.47 -25.54
C ALA A 514 -7.30 10.32 -26.12
N TYR A 515 -8.08 10.97 -25.24
CA TYR A 515 -9.15 11.88 -25.66
C TYR A 515 -8.64 13.04 -26.53
N ARG A 516 -7.49 13.63 -26.17
CA ARG A 516 -6.83 14.69 -26.98
C ARG A 516 -6.43 14.18 -28.36
N GLN A 517 -5.85 12.98 -28.43
CA GLN A 517 -5.41 12.39 -29.70
C GLN A 517 -6.58 12.12 -30.65
N GLU A 518 -7.71 11.60 -30.14
CA GLU A 518 -8.92 11.36 -30.94
C GLU A 518 -9.51 12.67 -31.47
N ARG A 519 -9.54 13.72 -30.65
CA ARG A 519 -10.05 15.04 -31.05
C ARG A 519 -9.20 15.75 -32.09
N ALA A 520 -7.90 15.48 -32.14
CA ALA A 520 -7.02 16.05 -33.16
C ALA A 520 -7.37 15.57 -34.58
N GLY A 521 -8.08 14.44 -34.71
CA GLY A 521 -8.47 13.83 -35.99
C GLY A 521 -7.34 13.02 -36.64
N PRO A 522 -7.67 12.08 -37.56
CA PRO A 522 -6.69 11.28 -38.28
C PRO A 522 -5.84 12.18 -39.18
N GLY A 523 -4.57 12.41 -38.81
CA GLY A 523 -3.60 13.24 -39.56
C GLY A 523 -3.07 14.49 -38.85
N ARG A 524 -3.49 14.78 -37.61
CA ARG A 524 -2.89 15.85 -36.77
C ARG A 524 -2.40 15.38 -35.40
N SER A 525 -2.65 14.12 -35.05
CA SER A 525 -2.08 13.47 -33.87
C SER A 525 -0.78 12.76 -34.24
N PHE A 526 0.29 13.08 -33.52
CA PHE A 526 1.54 12.33 -33.60
C PHE A 526 1.43 11.09 -32.71
N PRO A 527 1.55 9.86 -33.25
CA PRO A 527 1.35 8.65 -32.47
C PRO A 527 2.45 8.48 -31.41
N PHE A 528 2.07 8.40 -30.14
CA PHE A 528 2.92 7.89 -29.07
C PHE A 528 2.42 6.50 -28.72
N ALA A 529 3.09 5.47 -29.23
CA ALA A 529 2.66 4.09 -29.05
C ALA A 529 3.33 3.51 -27.80
N ILE A 530 2.53 3.19 -26.77
CA ILE A 530 2.98 2.47 -25.60
C ILE A 530 2.73 0.98 -25.87
N CYS A 531 3.79 0.18 -25.94
CA CYS A 531 3.70 -1.27 -26.03
C CYS A 531 4.30 -1.89 -24.76
N THR A 532 3.45 -2.43 -23.90
CA THR A 532 3.84 -3.27 -22.77
C THR A 532 4.10 -4.69 -23.28
N THR A 533 5.31 -5.22 -23.09
CA THR A 533 5.65 -6.60 -23.50
C THR A 533 5.85 -7.50 -22.29
N PRO A 534 5.24 -8.70 -22.23
CA PRO A 534 5.66 -9.72 -21.29
C PRO A 534 7.02 -10.29 -21.74
N ILE A 535 7.97 -10.39 -20.81
CA ILE A 535 9.36 -10.84 -21.06
C ILE A 535 9.45 -12.29 -21.62
N TRP A 536 8.36 -13.07 -21.59
CA TRP A 536 8.35 -14.51 -21.83
C TRP A 536 7.70 -14.99 -23.15
N SER A 537 7.32 -14.12 -24.10
CA SER A 537 6.90 -14.61 -25.43
C SER A 537 8.08 -14.60 -26.41
N SER A 538 8.68 -15.78 -26.60
CA SER A 538 9.55 -16.08 -27.75
C SER A 538 8.78 -16.08 -29.09
N SER A 539 7.47 -15.87 -29.04
CA SER A 539 6.56 -15.74 -30.16
C SER A 539 5.95 -14.34 -30.16
N GLY A 540 6.56 -13.44 -30.93
CA GLY A 540 5.97 -12.17 -31.40
C GLY A 540 5.65 -11.14 -30.33
N MET A 541 6.22 -9.94 -30.46
CA MET A 541 5.72 -8.75 -29.77
C MET A 541 4.20 -8.62 -29.99
N CYS A 542 3.42 -8.42 -28.93
CA CYS A 542 1.96 -8.18 -29.02
C CYS A 542 1.56 -6.86 -29.73
N CYS A 543 2.52 -6.10 -30.23
CA CYS A 543 2.30 -5.05 -31.21
C CYS A 543 2.89 -5.56 -32.53
N PRO A 544 2.14 -5.59 -33.66
CA PRO A 544 2.79 -5.55 -34.95
C PRO A 544 3.58 -4.27 -34.94
N ALA A 545 4.89 -4.42 -34.77
CA ALA A 545 5.81 -3.32 -34.86
C ALA A 545 5.51 -2.61 -36.18
N TRP A 546 5.58 -1.28 -36.17
CA TRP A 546 5.74 -0.49 -37.39
C TRP A 546 7.12 -0.78 -38.02
N TRP A 547 7.47 -2.06 -38.12
CA TRP A 547 8.66 -2.57 -38.75
C TRP A 547 8.25 -3.28 -40.01
N PRO A 548 8.98 -3.08 -41.11
CA PRO A 548 8.94 -4.03 -42.19
C PRO A 548 9.40 -5.36 -41.60
N SER A 549 8.56 -6.39 -41.71
CA SER A 549 9.00 -7.77 -41.64
C SER A 549 10.25 -7.89 -42.50
N SER A 550 11.36 -8.31 -41.90
CA SER A 550 12.57 -8.69 -42.63
C SER A 550 12.16 -9.53 -43.84
N PRO A 551 12.59 -9.20 -45.08
CA PRO A 551 12.27 -10.04 -46.22
C PRO A 551 12.91 -11.42 -46.00
N PRO A 552 12.29 -12.49 -46.54
CA PRO A 552 12.73 -13.87 -46.34
C PRO A 552 14.14 -14.16 -46.84
#